data_AF-A0A0G4B1W8-F1
#
_entry.id   AF-A0A0G4B1W8-F1
#
_cell.length_a   1.000
_cell.length_b   1.000
_cell.length_c   1.000
_cell.angle_alpha   90.00
_cell.angle_beta   90.00
_cell.angle_gamma   90.00
#
_symmetry.space_group_name_H-M   'P 1'
#
loop_
_entity.id
_entity.type
_entity.pdbx_description
1 polymer ?
#
loop_
_entity_poly.entity_id
_entity_poly.type
_entity_poly.pdbx_seq_one_letter_code
_entity_poly.pdbx_strand_id
1 'polypeptide(L)'
;MEPQEKKHVSHWIAWSVIALLVGIVAFGCWYFNDQISTIYDNTPLSSAKKTTKTTATPVETTTTPTVVASSPTTTTVVDWKTYNNSAYDFTMMFNDTWEGFKAVSKKDTSDPLAYDSIYFSMPTTDSSWSESGPAELDDFATPFIISVYTLANWDKMIEESQGGATPTEITRDDKYVFAYSGWQACPTDLCDKNFDVKGIIETFKLN
;
A
#
# COMPACT_ATOMS: atom_id res chain seq x y z
N MET A 1 19.23 -1.12 -68.82
CA MET A 1 19.51 -1.39 -67.40
C MET A 1 20.42 -0.28 -66.91
N GLU A 2 19.86 0.72 -66.22
CA GLU A 2 20.65 1.81 -65.62
C GLU A 2 21.35 1.31 -64.35
N PRO A 3 22.63 1.65 -64.14
CA PRO A 3 23.34 1.31 -62.93
C PRO A 3 22.79 2.16 -61.77
N GLN A 4 22.23 1.48 -60.77
CA GLN A 4 21.78 2.11 -59.52
C GLN A 4 22.99 2.61 -58.75
N GLU A 5 23.14 3.93 -58.68
CA GLU A 5 24.16 4.61 -57.89
C GLU A 5 23.87 4.40 -56.40
N LYS A 6 24.69 3.57 -55.73
CA LYS A 6 24.58 3.36 -54.29
C LYS A 6 25.01 4.64 -53.57
N LYS A 7 24.05 5.39 -53.03
CA LYS A 7 24.32 6.54 -52.16
C LYS A 7 25.18 6.08 -50.98
N HIS A 8 26.43 6.51 -50.99
CA HIS A 8 27.39 6.27 -49.92
C HIS A 8 27.00 7.17 -48.74
N VAL A 9 26.23 6.62 -47.79
CA VAL A 9 25.97 7.33 -46.52
C VAL A 9 27.31 7.40 -45.80
N SER A 10 27.79 8.61 -45.55
CA SER A 10 29.07 8.80 -44.89
C SER A 10 28.99 8.24 -43.47
N HIS A 11 30.01 7.49 -43.09
CA HIS A 11 30.08 6.79 -41.81
C HIS A 11 29.85 7.75 -40.63
N TRP A 12 30.23 9.03 -40.77
CA TRP A 12 30.02 10.06 -39.74
C TRP A 12 28.54 10.39 -39.48
N ILE A 13 27.66 10.30 -40.48
CA ILE A 13 26.22 10.55 -40.29
C ILE A 13 25.58 9.44 -39.45
N ALA A 14 25.98 8.18 -39.68
CA ALA A 14 25.47 7.04 -38.92
C ALA A 14 25.83 7.15 -37.42
N TRP A 15 27.07 7.55 -37.11
CA TRP A 15 27.49 7.74 -35.71
C TRP A 15 26.77 8.90 -35.02
N SER A 16 26.50 10.00 -35.72
CA SER A 16 25.76 11.13 -35.17
C SER A 16 24.32 10.77 -34.80
N VAL A 17 23.64 9.95 -35.61
CA VAL A 17 22.27 9.50 -35.31
C VAL A 17 22.24 8.58 -34.09
N ILE A 18 23.22 7.67 -33.95
CA ILE A 18 23.32 6.78 -32.79
C ILE A 18 23.56 7.60 -31.51
N ALA A 19 24.48 8.57 -31.54
CA ALA A 19 24.77 9.41 -30.39
C ALA A 19 23.54 10.23 -29.94
N LEU A 20 22.76 10.75 -30.89
CA LEU A 20 21.51 11.46 -30.60
C LEU A 20 20.48 10.56 -29.90
N LEU A 21 20.28 9.34 -30.40
CA LEU A 21 19.32 8.39 -29.82
C LEU A 21 19.71 7.98 -28.39
N VAL A 22 21.01 7.72 -28.16
CA VAL A 22 21.51 7.41 -26.81
C VAL A 22 21.33 8.59 -25.86
N GLY A 23 21.57 9.82 -26.34
CA GLY A 23 21.33 11.03 -25.56
C GLY A 23 19.88 11.23 -25.14
N ILE A 24 18.92 10.96 -26.04
CA ILE A 24 17.48 11.07 -25.75
C ILE A 24 17.05 10.06 -24.69
N VAL A 25 17.50 8.81 -24.79
CA VAL A 25 17.16 7.77 -23.81
C VAL A 25 17.77 8.08 -22.45
N ALA A 26 19.06 8.46 -22.41
CA ALA A 26 19.72 8.81 -21.16
C ALA A 26 19.07 10.03 -20.47
N PHE A 27 18.71 11.05 -21.25
CA PHE A 27 18.02 12.23 -20.73
C PHE A 27 16.60 11.90 -20.25
N GLY A 28 15.86 11.06 -20.98
CA GLY A 28 14.53 10.60 -20.58
C GLY A 28 14.54 9.80 -19.28
N CYS A 29 15.46 8.85 -19.14
CA CYS A 29 15.63 8.07 -17.90
C CYS A 29 16.02 8.96 -16.70
N TRP A 30 16.93 9.91 -16.91
CA TRP A 30 17.33 10.86 -15.86
C TRP A 30 16.15 11.75 -15.43
N TYR A 31 15.42 12.33 -16.38
CA TYR A 31 14.27 13.20 -16.12
C TYR A 31 13.12 12.48 -15.39
N PHE A 32 12.81 11.24 -15.78
CA PHE A 32 11.78 10.45 -15.09
C PHE A 32 12.19 10.09 -13.65
N ASN A 33 13.47 9.76 -13.43
CA ASN A 33 13.97 9.45 -12.08
C ASN A 33 13.98 10.68 -11.16
N ASP A 34 14.28 11.87 -11.70
CA ASP A 34 14.26 13.14 -10.96
C ASP A 34 12.83 13.55 -10.55
N GLN A 35 11.86 13.41 -11.45
CA GLN A 35 10.44 13.68 -11.16
C GLN A 35 9.88 12.75 -10.07
N ILE A 36 10.31 11.49 -10.03
CA ILE A 36 9.93 10.57 -8.96
C ILE A 36 10.53 11.04 -7.61
N SER A 37 11.77 11.49 -7.60
CA SER A 37 12.49 11.88 -6.37
C SER A 37 11.84 13.09 -5.66
N THR A 38 11.37 14.09 -6.42
CA THR A 38 10.75 15.30 -5.85
C THR A 38 9.39 15.07 -5.18
N ILE A 39 8.71 13.97 -5.50
CA ILE A 39 7.48 13.55 -4.81
C ILE A 39 7.79 12.94 -3.43
N TYR A 40 8.97 12.33 -3.26
CA TYR A 40 9.36 11.68 -2.00
C TYR A 40 10.04 12.63 -0.99
N ASP A 41 10.78 13.65 -1.43
CA ASP A 41 11.61 14.51 -0.56
C ASP A 41 10.86 15.59 0.24
N ASN A 42 9.56 15.83 -0.01
CA ASN A 42 8.78 16.85 0.71
C ASN A 42 7.98 16.31 1.91
N THR A 43 8.26 15.09 2.37
CA THR A 43 7.72 14.60 3.63
C THR A 43 8.78 14.81 4.72
N PRO A 44 8.60 15.76 5.66
CA PRO A 44 9.50 15.84 6.81
C PRO A 44 9.39 14.51 7.57
N LEU A 45 10.51 13.77 7.66
CA LEU A 45 10.63 12.66 8.60
C LEU A 45 10.35 13.20 10.00
N SER A 46 9.15 12.94 10.49
CA SER A 46 8.77 13.17 11.88
C SER A 46 9.66 12.28 12.73
N SER A 47 10.60 12.89 13.47
CA SER A 47 11.43 12.21 14.45
C SER A 47 10.51 11.56 15.50
N ALA A 48 10.32 10.25 15.38
CA ALA A 48 9.64 9.45 16.38
C ALA A 48 10.33 9.63 17.74
N LYS A 49 9.57 10.21 18.67
CA LYS A 49 9.95 10.41 20.06
C LYS A 49 10.15 9.04 20.71
N LYS A 50 11.38 8.78 21.17
CA LYS A 50 11.78 7.58 21.91
C LYS A 50 10.92 7.41 23.17
N THR A 51 9.98 6.47 23.15
CA THR A 51 9.16 6.10 24.32
C THR A 51 9.90 5.08 25.18
N THR A 52 9.99 5.39 26.47
CA THR A 52 10.64 4.56 27.50
C THR A 52 9.81 3.31 27.80
N LYS A 53 10.48 2.15 27.76
CA LYS A 53 9.95 0.81 28.04
C LYS A 53 9.51 0.68 29.51
N THR A 54 8.21 0.55 29.76
CA THR A 54 7.67 0.06 31.04
C THR A 54 7.53 -1.46 30.95
N THR A 55 8.27 -2.17 31.80
CA THR A 55 8.20 -3.62 31.93
C THR A 55 7.03 -3.97 32.85
N ALA A 56 5.98 -4.58 32.29
CA ALA A 56 4.89 -5.16 33.07
C ALA A 56 4.97 -6.70 33.01
N THR A 57 4.87 -7.31 34.19
CA THR A 57 4.84 -8.76 34.46
C THR A 57 3.56 -9.40 33.89
N PRO A 58 3.64 -10.59 33.25
CA PRO A 58 2.45 -11.26 32.74
C PRO A 58 1.67 -11.97 33.85
N VAL A 59 0.35 -11.78 33.88
CA VAL A 59 -0.60 -12.61 34.65
C VAL A 59 -1.32 -13.52 33.65
N GLU A 60 -1.06 -14.82 33.72
CA GLU A 60 -1.85 -15.84 33.02
C GLU A 60 -3.24 -15.93 33.64
N THR A 61 -4.28 -15.86 32.80
CA THR A 61 -5.62 -16.32 33.16
C THR A 61 -6.18 -17.11 31.99
N THR A 62 -6.26 -18.42 32.17
CA THR A 62 -6.92 -19.36 31.27
C THR A 62 -8.43 -19.31 31.51
N THR A 63 -9.20 -18.86 30.51
CA THR A 63 -10.66 -19.03 30.48
C THR A 63 -11.09 -19.86 29.28
N THR A 64 -11.79 -20.95 29.57
CA THR A 64 -12.46 -21.88 28.66
C THR A 64 -13.59 -21.18 27.88
N PRO A 65 -13.76 -21.41 26.56
CA PRO A 65 -14.86 -20.83 25.80
C PRO A 65 -16.18 -21.58 26.07
N THR A 66 -17.20 -20.84 26.50
CA THR A 66 -18.60 -21.27 26.55
C THR A 66 -19.28 -20.84 25.25
N VAL A 67 -19.81 -21.81 24.49
CA VAL A 67 -20.63 -21.58 23.29
C VAL A 67 -21.98 -21.00 23.74
N VAL A 68 -22.27 -19.74 23.39
CA VAL A 68 -23.57 -19.10 23.62
C VAL A 68 -24.21 -18.77 22.27
N ALA A 69 -25.48 -19.15 22.17
CA ALA A 69 -26.33 -19.09 20.99
C ALA A 69 -26.52 -17.67 20.43
N SER A 70 -26.59 -17.61 19.09
CA SER A 70 -26.86 -16.43 18.27
C SER A 70 -28.11 -15.67 18.70
N SER A 71 -27.91 -14.42 19.12
CA SER A 71 -28.95 -13.41 19.27
C SER A 71 -28.85 -12.41 18.11
N PRO A 72 -29.96 -11.79 17.66
CA PRO A 72 -29.95 -10.88 16.52
C PRO A 72 -29.12 -9.63 16.80
N THR A 73 -28.07 -9.43 15.98
CA THR A 73 -27.20 -8.26 15.99
C THR A 73 -28.02 -7.00 15.73
N THR A 74 -28.29 -6.24 16.78
CA THR A 74 -28.78 -4.87 16.66
C THR A 74 -27.57 -4.02 16.27
N THR A 75 -27.49 -3.66 14.99
CA THR A 75 -26.43 -2.80 14.46
C THR A 75 -26.66 -1.38 14.97
N THR A 76 -26.20 -1.08 16.19
CA THR A 76 -25.89 0.28 16.59
C THR A 76 -24.90 0.80 15.55
N VAL A 77 -25.27 1.84 14.81
CA VAL A 77 -24.39 2.47 13.81
C VAL A 77 -23.17 2.99 14.55
N VAL A 78 -22.12 2.17 14.58
CA VAL A 78 -20.78 2.57 15.00
C VAL A 78 -20.39 3.70 14.05
N ASP A 79 -19.84 4.78 14.61
CA ASP A 79 -19.30 5.90 13.84
C ASP A 79 -18.32 5.36 12.79
N TRP A 80 -18.79 5.27 11.54
CA TRP A 80 -18.02 4.68 10.44
C TRP A 80 -16.74 5.47 10.18
N LYS A 81 -16.66 6.71 10.66
CA LYS A 81 -15.45 7.53 10.61
C LYS A 81 -14.33 7.00 11.50
N THR A 82 -14.58 6.01 12.35
CA THR A 82 -13.55 5.40 13.19
C THR A 82 -13.50 3.90 12.98
N TYR A 83 -12.36 3.41 12.48
CA TYR A 83 -12.07 1.99 12.39
C TYR A 83 -11.24 1.56 13.59
N ASN A 84 -11.69 0.51 14.28
CA ASN A 84 -10.97 -0.11 15.38
C ASN A 84 -10.62 -1.55 15.01
N ASN A 85 -9.34 -1.91 15.11
CA ASN A 85 -8.89 -3.28 14.96
C ASN A 85 -8.45 -3.82 16.32
N SER A 86 -9.27 -4.71 16.90
CA SER A 86 -8.98 -5.31 18.20
C SER A 86 -7.94 -6.44 18.14
N ALA A 87 -7.63 -6.98 16.97
CA ALA A 87 -6.63 -8.03 16.82
C ALA A 87 -5.19 -7.49 16.94
N TYR A 88 -4.95 -6.28 16.44
CA TYR A 88 -3.65 -5.60 16.48
C TYR A 88 -3.66 -4.30 17.28
N ASP A 89 -4.73 -4.07 18.04
CA ASP A 89 -4.92 -2.96 18.97
C ASP A 89 -4.58 -1.57 18.40
N PHE A 90 -5.17 -1.25 17.25
CA PHE A 90 -5.01 0.07 16.63
C PHE A 90 -6.35 0.68 16.21
N THR A 91 -6.35 2.00 16.05
CA THR A 91 -7.47 2.78 15.52
C THR A 91 -7.02 3.67 14.37
N MET A 92 -7.96 3.98 13.47
CA MET A 92 -7.80 4.94 12.38
C MET A 92 -9.08 5.76 12.23
N MET A 93 -8.95 6.98 11.69
CA MET A 93 -10.07 7.86 11.37
C MET A 93 -10.21 8.07 9.86
N PHE A 94 -11.45 8.07 9.39
CA PHE A 94 -11.83 8.22 8.00
C PHE A 94 -12.59 9.53 7.80
N ASN A 95 -12.33 10.18 6.65
CA ASN A 95 -13.04 11.38 6.24
C ASN A 95 -14.32 11.03 5.48
N ASP A 96 -15.10 12.05 5.10
CA ASP A 96 -16.42 11.85 4.49
C ASP A 96 -16.38 11.12 3.13
N THR A 97 -15.24 11.11 2.43
CA THR A 97 -15.10 10.44 1.12
C THR A 97 -15.10 8.92 1.20
N TRP A 98 -14.95 8.37 2.42
CA TRP A 98 -14.95 6.94 2.69
C TRP A 98 -16.30 6.40 3.15
N GLU A 99 -17.38 7.16 3.02
CA GLU A 99 -18.71 6.66 3.38
C GLU A 99 -19.04 5.35 2.63
N GLY A 100 -19.42 4.31 3.37
CA GLY A 100 -19.76 3.01 2.81
C GLY A 100 -18.56 2.09 2.51
N PHE A 101 -17.35 2.44 2.95
CA PHE A 101 -16.20 1.55 2.83
C PHE A 101 -16.40 0.24 3.61
N LYS A 102 -15.63 -0.78 3.21
CA LYS A 102 -15.49 -2.04 3.93
C LYS A 102 -14.03 -2.29 4.29
N ALA A 103 -13.80 -2.83 5.48
CA ALA A 103 -12.50 -3.32 5.90
C ALA A 103 -12.53 -4.86 5.96
N VAL A 104 -11.63 -5.53 5.24
CA VAL A 104 -11.53 -6.99 5.24
C VAL A 104 -10.11 -7.40 5.60
N SER A 105 -10.00 -8.29 6.60
CA SER A 105 -8.71 -8.87 6.99
C SER A 105 -8.48 -10.18 6.23
N LYS A 106 -7.28 -10.35 5.67
CA LYS A 106 -6.85 -11.56 4.98
C LYS A 106 -5.42 -11.88 5.38
N LYS A 107 -5.18 -13.16 5.66
CA LYS A 107 -3.84 -13.68 5.86
C LYS A 107 -3.33 -14.25 4.55
N ASP A 108 -2.18 -13.78 4.06
CA ASP A 108 -1.52 -14.47 2.96
C ASP A 108 -0.80 -15.69 3.51
N THR A 109 -1.37 -16.87 3.31
CA THR A 109 -0.76 -18.14 3.73
C THR A 109 0.14 -18.74 2.64
N SER A 110 0.19 -18.14 1.46
CA SER A 110 0.99 -18.64 0.33
C SER A 110 2.40 -18.06 0.30
N ASP A 111 2.59 -16.88 0.90
CA ASP A 111 3.90 -16.25 1.04
C ASP A 111 4.64 -16.74 2.30
N PRO A 112 5.89 -17.23 2.22
CA PRO A 112 6.71 -17.52 3.40
C PRO A 112 7.00 -16.29 4.28
N LEU A 113 6.83 -15.07 3.77
CA LEU A 113 6.83 -13.81 4.52
C LEU A 113 5.46 -13.43 5.08
N ALA A 114 4.50 -14.37 5.04
CA ALA A 114 3.12 -14.25 5.48
C ALA A 114 2.90 -13.11 6.47
N TYR A 115 2.18 -12.10 6.02
CA TYR A 115 1.73 -10.98 6.83
C TYR A 115 0.21 -10.93 6.75
N ASP A 116 -0.38 -10.38 7.79
CA ASP A 116 -1.81 -10.13 7.79
C ASP A 116 -2.07 -8.81 7.08
N SER A 117 -3.08 -8.76 6.22
CA SER A 117 -3.42 -7.59 5.42
C SER A 117 -4.84 -7.17 5.73
N ILE A 118 -5.05 -5.87 5.90
CA ILE A 118 -6.36 -5.25 6.11
C ILE A 118 -6.64 -4.36 4.91
N TYR A 119 -7.57 -4.79 4.08
CA TYR A 119 -7.98 -4.13 2.84
C TYR A 119 -9.07 -3.12 3.17
N PHE A 120 -8.85 -1.86 2.80
CA PHE A 120 -9.85 -0.79 2.94
C PHE A 120 -10.41 -0.47 1.57
N SER A 121 -11.63 -0.95 1.31
CA SER A 121 -12.22 -0.99 -0.01
C SER A 121 -13.47 -0.14 -0.13
N MET A 122 -13.63 0.50 -1.28
CA MET A 122 -14.75 1.38 -1.64
C MET A 122 -15.61 0.72 -2.71
N PRO A 123 -16.94 0.89 -2.66
CA PRO A 123 -17.81 0.39 -3.72
C PRO A 123 -17.47 1.07 -5.05
N THR A 124 -17.47 0.30 -6.12
CA THR A 124 -17.29 0.77 -7.49
C THR A 124 -18.51 0.41 -8.32
N THR A 125 -18.81 1.26 -9.30
CA THR A 125 -19.84 1.04 -10.31
C THR A 125 -19.26 0.57 -11.65
N ASP A 126 -17.93 0.46 -11.73
CA ASP A 126 -17.21 -0.01 -12.91
C ASP A 126 -17.35 -1.54 -13.01
N SER A 127 -18.29 -1.99 -13.83
CA SER A 127 -18.53 -3.43 -14.05
C SER A 127 -17.40 -4.15 -14.78
N SER A 128 -16.42 -3.41 -15.31
CA SER A 128 -15.21 -3.99 -15.90
C SER A 128 -14.08 -4.14 -14.88
N TRP A 129 -14.24 -3.58 -13.68
CA TRP A 129 -13.25 -3.69 -12.63
C TRP A 129 -13.18 -5.12 -12.09
N SER A 130 -11.96 -5.63 -12.00
CA SER A 130 -11.66 -6.88 -11.32
C SER A 130 -10.32 -6.71 -10.64
N GLU A 131 -10.31 -6.86 -9.32
CA GLU A 131 -9.07 -6.88 -8.54
C GLU A 131 -8.81 -8.27 -7.99
N SER A 132 -7.53 -8.62 -7.84
CA SER A 132 -7.10 -9.85 -7.15
C SER A 132 -7.25 -9.78 -5.62
N GLY A 133 -8.11 -8.87 -5.14
CA GLY A 133 -8.35 -8.57 -3.74
C GLY A 133 -9.04 -9.70 -2.98
N PRO A 134 -9.66 -9.41 -1.83
CA PRO A 134 -10.49 -10.39 -1.15
C PRO A 134 -11.66 -10.78 -2.07
N ALA A 135 -11.79 -12.07 -2.37
CA ALA A 135 -12.87 -12.61 -3.23
C ALA A 135 -14.29 -12.36 -2.67
N GLU A 136 -14.38 -11.86 -1.44
CA GLU A 136 -15.62 -11.56 -0.73
C GLU A 136 -16.18 -10.15 -1.05
N LEU A 137 -15.44 -9.37 -1.84
CA LEU A 137 -15.77 -7.97 -2.15
C LEU A 137 -16.01 -7.76 -3.65
N ASP A 138 -16.93 -8.53 -4.23
CA ASP A 138 -17.49 -8.22 -5.55
C ASP A 138 -18.03 -6.78 -5.55
N ASP A 139 -17.75 -6.02 -6.61
CA ASP A 139 -18.12 -4.60 -6.79
C ASP A 139 -17.41 -3.60 -5.86
N PHE A 140 -16.24 -3.94 -5.34
CA PHE A 140 -15.38 -3.00 -4.61
C PHE A 140 -14.01 -2.87 -5.27
N ALA A 141 -13.37 -1.72 -5.03
CA ALA A 141 -11.96 -1.50 -5.30
C ALA A 141 -11.24 -1.14 -4.01
N THR A 142 -9.96 -1.47 -3.89
CA THR A 142 -9.17 -1.23 -2.68
C THR A 142 -8.17 -0.09 -2.84
N PRO A 143 -8.51 1.18 -2.47
CA PRO A 143 -7.57 2.30 -2.52
C PRO A 143 -6.28 2.11 -1.72
N PHE A 144 -6.32 1.42 -0.58
CA PHE A 144 -5.12 1.10 0.18
C PHE A 144 -5.28 -0.13 1.08
N ILE A 145 -4.15 -0.68 1.49
CA ILE A 145 -4.03 -1.85 2.37
C ILE A 145 -3.11 -1.50 3.52
N ILE A 146 -3.46 -1.92 4.74
CA ILE A 146 -2.55 -1.96 5.88
C ILE A 146 -1.98 -3.38 5.97
N SER A 147 -0.66 -3.50 5.88
CA SER A 147 0.08 -4.74 6.06
C SER A 147 0.67 -4.79 7.47
N VAL A 148 0.46 -5.91 8.15
CA VAL A 148 0.94 -6.16 9.52
C VAL A 148 2.00 -7.26 9.49
N TYR A 149 3.25 -6.86 9.58
CA TYR A 149 4.40 -7.75 9.55
C TYR A 149 4.85 -8.09 10.97
N THR A 150 5.34 -9.30 11.20
CA THR A 150 6.24 -9.52 12.34
C THR A 150 7.56 -8.76 12.10
N LEU A 151 8.29 -8.42 13.17
CA LEU A 151 9.60 -7.76 13.02
C LEU A 151 10.55 -8.51 12.07
N ALA A 152 10.61 -9.84 12.20
CA ALA A 152 11.46 -10.68 11.36
C ALA A 152 11.02 -10.71 9.89
N ASN A 153 9.71 -10.78 9.62
CA ASN A 153 9.19 -10.76 8.24
C ASN A 153 9.41 -9.39 7.60
N TRP A 154 9.30 -8.31 8.36
CA TRP A 154 9.59 -6.96 7.87
C TRP A 154 11.05 -6.82 7.43
N ASP A 155 12.00 -7.20 8.30
CA ASP A 155 13.42 -7.09 7.99
C ASP A 155 13.78 -7.91 6.75
N LYS A 156 13.24 -9.13 6.65
CA LYS A 156 13.44 -10.00 5.48
C LYS A 156 12.79 -9.42 4.21
N MET A 157 11.59 -8.84 4.32
CA MET A 157 10.93 -8.16 3.18
C MET A 157 11.78 -6.99 2.67
N ILE A 158 12.31 -6.16 3.58
CA ILE A 158 13.19 -5.04 3.20
C ILE A 158 14.46 -5.55 2.51
N GLU A 159 15.09 -6.60 3.03
CA GLU A 159 16.27 -7.22 2.42
C GLU A 159 15.98 -7.79 1.02
N GLU A 160 14.88 -8.53 0.87
CA GLU A 160 14.52 -9.19 -0.39
C GLU A 160 13.96 -8.23 -1.44
N SER A 161 13.45 -7.07 -1.03
CA SER A 161 12.84 -6.11 -1.96
C SER A 161 13.81 -5.59 -3.02
N GLN A 162 15.13 -5.60 -2.78
CA GLN A 162 16.20 -5.24 -3.74
C GLN A 162 15.91 -3.99 -4.61
N GLY A 163 15.23 -2.99 -4.07
CA GLY A 163 14.86 -1.76 -4.80
C GLY A 163 13.53 -1.81 -5.56
N GLY A 164 12.73 -2.85 -5.37
CA GLY A 164 11.33 -2.90 -5.76
C GLY A 164 10.44 -2.01 -4.90
N ALA A 165 9.15 -1.95 -5.24
CA ALA A 165 8.16 -1.22 -4.46
C ALA A 165 8.03 -1.84 -3.07
N THR A 166 8.45 -1.10 -2.04
CA THR A 166 8.28 -1.48 -0.65
C THR A 166 7.07 -0.75 -0.05
N PRO A 167 6.26 -1.42 0.78
CA PRO A 167 5.25 -0.74 1.58
C PRO A 167 5.89 0.36 2.43
N THR A 168 5.17 1.46 2.63
CA THR A 168 5.62 2.55 3.48
C THR A 168 5.32 2.23 4.94
N GLU A 169 6.35 2.19 5.79
CA GLU A 169 6.14 2.02 7.23
C GLU A 169 5.32 3.18 7.82
N ILE A 170 4.30 2.82 8.60
CA ILE A 170 3.47 3.75 9.37
C ILE A 170 4.03 3.88 10.79
N THR A 171 4.16 2.75 11.48
CA THR A 171 4.62 2.65 12.87
C THR A 171 5.00 1.20 13.20
N ARG A 172 5.55 0.96 14.39
CA ARG A 172 5.85 -0.37 14.92
C ARG A 172 5.76 -0.43 16.44
N ASP A 173 5.47 -1.61 16.98
CA ASP A 173 5.56 -1.93 18.40
C ASP A 173 6.65 -2.99 18.67
N ASP A 174 6.57 -3.71 19.79
CA ASP A 174 7.53 -4.76 20.15
C ASP A 174 7.32 -6.09 19.41
N LYS A 175 6.23 -6.24 18.65
CA LYS A 175 5.83 -7.47 17.94
C LYS A 175 5.69 -7.27 16.44
N TYR A 176 5.17 -6.12 16.01
CA TYR A 176 4.69 -5.87 14.67
C TYR A 176 5.24 -4.58 14.07
N VAL A 177 5.37 -4.59 12.75
CA VAL A 177 5.53 -3.40 11.91
C VAL A 177 4.26 -3.23 11.09
N PHE A 178 3.69 -2.02 11.14
CA PHE A 178 2.52 -1.64 10.37
C PHE A 178 2.99 -0.82 9.19
N ALA A 179 2.65 -1.24 7.99
CA ALA A 179 2.98 -0.53 6.76
C ALA A 179 1.74 -0.38 5.88
N TYR A 180 1.74 0.59 4.97
CA TYR A 180 0.68 0.74 3.99
C TYR A 180 1.18 0.71 2.56
N SER A 181 0.30 0.27 1.67
CA SER A 181 0.46 0.35 0.22
C SER A 181 -0.82 0.91 -0.38
N GLY A 182 -0.69 1.87 -1.29
CA GLY A 182 -1.81 2.34 -2.10
C GLY A 182 -2.08 1.41 -3.29
N TRP A 183 -3.23 1.58 -3.92
CA TRP A 183 -3.55 0.90 -5.18
C TRP A 183 -2.55 1.25 -6.29
N GLN A 184 -2.35 0.32 -7.22
CA GLN A 184 -1.56 0.56 -8.43
C GLN A 184 -2.42 0.90 -9.65
N ALA A 185 -3.69 0.48 -9.61
CA ALA A 185 -4.71 0.76 -10.58
C ALA A 185 -6.02 1.04 -9.84
N CYS A 186 -6.92 1.77 -10.48
CA CYS A 186 -8.21 2.15 -9.93
C CYS A 186 -9.30 1.95 -11.00
N PRO A 187 -10.56 1.72 -10.58
CA PRO A 187 -11.68 1.72 -11.50
C PRO A 187 -11.97 3.14 -11.97
N THR A 188 -12.55 3.24 -13.16
CA THR A 188 -12.76 4.52 -13.85
C THR A 188 -13.58 5.52 -13.04
N ASP A 189 -14.49 5.04 -12.19
CA ASP A 189 -15.36 5.87 -11.35
C ASP A 189 -14.71 6.35 -10.03
N LEU A 190 -13.56 5.78 -9.65
CA LEU A 190 -12.85 6.14 -8.42
C LEU A 190 -11.47 6.78 -8.67
N CYS A 191 -10.89 6.65 -9.86
CA CYS A 191 -9.54 7.18 -10.15
C CYS A 191 -9.37 8.68 -9.88
N ASP A 192 -10.38 9.48 -10.16
CA ASP A 192 -10.34 10.93 -9.97
C ASP A 192 -10.78 11.36 -8.55
N LYS A 193 -11.18 10.41 -7.69
CA LYS A 193 -11.57 10.71 -6.31
C LYS A 193 -10.34 10.87 -5.43
N ASN A 194 -10.28 11.97 -4.69
CA ASN A 194 -9.29 12.15 -3.65
C ASN A 194 -9.77 11.49 -2.34
N PHE A 195 -9.28 10.29 -2.07
CA PHE A 195 -9.54 9.57 -0.83
C PHE A 195 -8.75 10.10 0.38
N ASP A 196 -7.78 10.99 0.16
CA ASP A 196 -6.86 11.50 1.19
C ASP A 196 -6.28 10.37 2.06
N VAL A 197 -5.79 9.32 1.39
CA VAL A 197 -5.21 8.14 2.06
C VAL A 197 -4.11 8.56 3.03
N LYS A 198 -3.27 9.52 2.65
CA LYS A 198 -2.20 10.02 3.52
C LYS A 198 -2.76 10.63 4.81
N GLY A 199 -3.77 11.51 4.74
CA GLY A 199 -4.41 12.08 5.92
C GLY A 199 -5.03 11.01 6.82
N ILE A 200 -5.58 9.94 6.24
CA ILE A 200 -6.11 8.79 6.99
C ILE A 200 -4.98 8.01 7.69
N ILE A 201 -3.88 7.71 6.99
CA ILE A 201 -2.71 7.03 7.59
C ILE A 201 -2.13 7.86 8.76
N GLU A 202 -2.11 9.19 8.67
CA GLU A 202 -1.65 10.07 9.75
C GLU A 202 -2.51 9.98 11.02
N THR A 203 -3.74 9.47 10.93
CA THR A 203 -4.61 9.25 12.10
C THR A 203 -4.38 7.90 12.78
N PHE A 204 -3.52 7.04 12.22
CA PHE A 204 -3.21 5.72 12.76
C PHE A 204 -2.63 5.83 14.16
N LYS A 205 -3.22 5.12 15.11
CA LYS A 205 -2.77 5.07 16.51
C LYS A 205 -2.82 3.66 17.05
N LEU A 206 -1.72 3.21 17.64
CA LEU A 206 -1.69 2.05 18.52
C LEU A 206 -2.31 2.44 19.87
N ASN A 207 -3.06 1.53 20.49
CA ASN A 207 -3.67 1.76 21.80
C ASN A 207 -2.82 1.24 22.96
#